data_AF-A0A7J2LTT9-F1
#
_entry.id   AF-A0A7J2LTT9-F1
#
_cell.length_a   1.000
_cell.length_b   1.000
_cell.length_c   1.000
_cell.angle_alpha   90.00
_cell.angle_beta   90.00
_cell.angle_gamma   90.00
#
_symmetry.space_group_name_H-M   'P 1'
#
loop_
_entity.id
_entity.type
_entity.pdbx_description
1 polymer ?
#
loop_
_entity_poly.entity_id
_entity_poly.type
_entity_poly.pdbx_seq_one_letter_code
_entity_poly.pdbx_strand_id
1 'polypeptide(L)'
;MSGKMNEEEILRRICLSGREREEALKKCHSIVESWGLKLPDVPSDPLHFGLNDFYRIGEIEFNINNDVEHGYCGKFIFMFKGQTCPMHYHKRKHETFFIVKGRIRMELGGR
;
A
#
# COMPACT_ATOMS: atom_id res chain seq x y z
N MET A 1 9.85 29.67 -5.59
CA MET A 1 9.09 29.16 -4.42
C MET A 1 8.19 28.04 -4.92
N SER A 2 8.70 26.81 -4.97
CA SER A 2 7.87 25.64 -5.32
C SER A 2 7.08 25.27 -4.08
N GLY A 3 5.77 25.53 -4.08
CA GLY A 3 4.88 25.10 -3.01
C GLY A 3 4.92 23.59 -2.95
N LYS A 4 5.49 23.03 -1.88
CA LYS A 4 5.40 21.59 -1.63
C LYS A 4 3.92 21.25 -1.48
N MET A 5 3.43 20.39 -2.35
CA MET A 5 2.07 19.86 -2.26
C MET A 5 1.91 19.15 -0.90
N ASN A 6 0.80 19.40 -0.20
CA ASN A 6 0.51 18.75 1.08
C ASN A 6 0.37 17.23 0.86
N GLU A 7 0.83 16.42 1.82
CA GLU A 7 0.69 14.96 1.81
C GLU A 7 -0.76 14.51 1.61
N GLU A 8 -1.71 15.18 2.26
CA GLU A 8 -3.14 14.90 2.07
C GLU A 8 -3.60 15.14 0.63
N GLU A 9 -3.05 16.16 -0.03
CA GLU A 9 -3.37 16.47 -1.42
C GLU A 9 -2.77 15.44 -2.36
N ILE A 10 -1.57 14.93 -2.05
CA ILE A 10 -0.96 13.81 -2.78
C ILE A 10 -1.86 12.58 -2.65
N LEU A 11 -2.21 12.18 -1.42
CA LEU A 11 -3.04 11.01 -1.16
C LEU A 11 -4.39 11.09 -1.87
N ARG A 12 -5.05 12.26 -1.90
CA ARG A 12 -6.29 12.46 -2.66
C ARG A 12 -6.16 12.19 -4.17
N ARG A 13 -4.97 12.34 -4.74
CA ARG A 13 -4.71 12.13 -6.17
C ARG A 13 -4.27 10.71 -6.49
N ILE A 14 -3.77 9.96 -5.51
CA ILE A 14 -3.17 8.64 -5.74
C ILE A 14 -3.88 7.50 -5.00
N CYS A 15 -4.83 7.79 -4.13
CA CYS A 15 -5.65 6.81 -3.42
C CYS A 15 -7.08 6.78 -3.94
N LEU A 16 -7.70 5.60 -3.86
CA LEU A 16 -9.14 5.47 -4.02
C LEU A 16 -9.88 6.37 -3.03
N SER A 17 -11.04 6.87 -3.46
CA SER A 17 -11.92 7.71 -2.64
C SER A 17 -13.38 7.26 -2.73
N GLY A 18 -14.21 7.76 -1.81
CA GLY A 18 -15.65 7.48 -1.75
C GLY A 18 -15.98 5.99 -1.70
N ARG A 19 -17.02 5.60 -2.46
CA ARG A 19 -17.55 4.23 -2.45
C ARG A 19 -16.54 3.17 -2.89
N GLU A 20 -15.69 3.47 -3.87
CA GLU A 20 -14.70 2.51 -4.37
C GLU A 20 -13.67 2.18 -3.28
N ARG A 21 -13.24 3.20 -2.51
CA ARG A 21 -12.39 3.03 -1.32
C ARG A 21 -13.04 2.11 -0.30
N GLU A 22 -14.29 2.38 0.06
CA GLU A 22 -15.03 1.60 1.06
C GLU A 22 -15.18 0.13 0.64
N GLU A 23 -15.52 -0.10 -0.63
CA GLU A 23 -15.65 -1.45 -1.18
C GLU A 23 -14.31 -2.20 -1.21
N ALA A 24 -13.22 -1.54 -1.61
CA ALA A 24 -11.89 -2.13 -1.62
C ALA A 24 -11.44 -2.51 -0.20
N LEU A 25 -11.62 -1.63 0.78
CA LEU A 25 -11.27 -1.90 2.18
C LEU A 25 -12.14 -3.01 2.77
N LYS A 26 -13.45 -3.01 2.52
CA LYS A 26 -14.34 -4.09 2.98
C LYS A 26 -13.90 -5.46 2.43
N LYS A 27 -13.53 -5.53 1.15
CA LYS A 27 -13.01 -6.77 0.53
C LYS A 27 -11.68 -7.19 1.14
N CYS A 28 -10.75 -6.24 1.35
CA CYS A 28 -9.47 -6.48 2.01
C CYS A 28 -9.68 -7.09 3.40
N HIS A 29 -10.49 -6.45 4.24
CA HIS A 29 -10.84 -6.95 5.57
C HIS A 29 -11.42 -8.36 5.53
N SER A 30 -12.42 -8.60 4.68
CA SER A 30 -13.06 -9.91 4.55
C SER A 30 -12.08 -11.01 4.12
N ILE A 31 -11.16 -10.71 3.20
CA ILE A 31 -10.14 -11.67 2.75
C ILE A 31 -9.15 -11.96 3.88
N VAL A 32 -8.63 -10.94 4.57
CA VAL A 32 -7.64 -11.14 5.64
C VAL A 32 -8.26 -11.86 6.84
N GLU A 33 -9.51 -11.53 7.19
CA GLU A 33 -10.27 -12.25 8.21
C GLU A 33 -10.49 -13.72 7.83
N SER A 34 -10.75 -14.02 6.55
CA SER A 34 -10.87 -15.41 6.07
C SER A 34 -9.57 -16.23 6.22
N TRP A 35 -8.42 -15.57 6.39
CA TRP A 35 -7.15 -16.22 6.70
C TRP A 35 -6.91 -16.41 8.20
N GLY A 36 -7.86 -15.99 9.05
CA GLY A 36 -7.71 -15.99 10.51
C GLY A 36 -6.76 -14.91 11.02
N LEU A 37 -6.52 -13.86 10.23
CA LEU A 37 -5.61 -12.76 10.56
C LEU A 37 -6.40 -11.49 10.88
N LYS A 38 -5.85 -10.65 11.77
CA LYS A 38 -6.38 -9.32 12.07
C LYS A 38 -5.51 -8.26 11.40
N LEU A 39 -6.14 -7.35 10.67
CA LEU A 39 -5.46 -6.16 10.12
C LEU A 39 -5.05 -5.20 11.24
N PRO A 40 -3.94 -4.45 11.08
CA PRO A 40 -3.58 -3.38 11.99
C PRO A 40 -4.69 -2.30 12.06
N ASP A 41 -4.96 -1.80 13.27
CA ASP A 41 -5.94 -0.74 13.52
C ASP A 41 -5.27 0.64 13.35
N VAL A 42 -4.91 0.96 12.11
CA VAL A 42 -4.20 2.18 11.71
C VAL A 42 -4.77 2.69 10.37
N PRO A 43 -4.51 3.96 10.00
CA PRO A 43 -4.89 4.48 8.69
C PRO A 43 -4.38 3.60 7.54
N SER A 44 -5.22 3.48 6.51
CA SER A 44 -4.90 2.72 5.31
C SER A 44 -5.09 3.53 4.03
N ASP A 45 -4.15 3.32 3.12
CA ASP A 45 -4.01 4.01 1.85
C ASP A 45 -4.17 3.00 0.69
N PRO A 46 -5.37 2.90 0.10
CA PRO A 46 -5.61 2.10 -1.10
C PRO A 46 -5.11 2.84 -2.34
N LEU A 47 -3.83 2.65 -2.65
CA LEU A 47 -3.07 3.35 -3.68
C LEU A 47 -3.36 2.79 -5.07
N HIS A 48 -3.70 3.67 -6.00
CA HIS A 48 -3.68 3.43 -7.46
C HIS A 48 -2.58 4.24 -8.16
N PHE A 49 -1.70 4.91 -7.40
CA PHE A 49 -0.50 5.60 -7.89
C PHE A 49 -0.76 6.67 -8.97
N GLY A 50 -1.96 7.26 -9.00
CA GLY A 50 -2.37 8.22 -10.04
C GLY A 50 -2.77 7.59 -11.38
N LEU A 51 -2.85 6.26 -11.47
CA LEU A 51 -3.17 5.53 -12.70
C LEU A 51 -4.66 5.18 -12.87
N ASN A 52 -5.48 5.41 -11.84
CA ASN A 52 -6.93 5.17 -11.83
C ASN A 52 -7.34 3.76 -12.29
N ASP A 53 -6.52 2.75 -11.98
CA ASP A 53 -6.73 1.35 -12.36
C ASP A 53 -6.37 0.43 -11.20
N PHE A 54 -6.98 0.69 -10.05
CA PHE A 54 -6.59 0.15 -8.75
C PHE A 54 -6.45 -1.39 -8.75
N TYR A 55 -7.47 -2.12 -9.21
CA TYR A 55 -7.46 -3.59 -9.12
C TYR A 55 -6.43 -4.26 -10.03
N ARG A 56 -5.94 -3.57 -11.08
CA ARG A 56 -4.81 -4.06 -11.90
C ARG A 56 -3.48 -3.52 -11.40
N ILE A 57 -3.41 -2.23 -11.08
CA ILE A 57 -2.21 -1.53 -10.61
C ILE A 57 -2.53 -0.78 -9.32
N GLY A 58 -2.05 -1.33 -8.20
CA GLY A 58 -2.33 -0.77 -6.88
C GLY A 58 -1.85 -1.64 -5.73
N GLU A 59 -2.09 -1.16 -4.52
CA GLU A 59 -1.95 -1.90 -3.27
C GLU A 59 -2.72 -1.18 -2.16
N ILE A 60 -2.92 -1.82 -1.01
CA ILE A 60 -3.43 -1.17 0.19
C ILE A 60 -2.33 -1.21 1.24
N GLU A 61 -1.85 -0.04 1.65
CA GLU A 61 -0.86 0.07 2.72
C GLU A 61 -1.53 0.43 4.05
N PHE A 62 -1.10 -0.20 5.13
CA PHE A 62 -1.45 0.14 6.50
C PHE A 62 -0.15 0.62 7.18
N ASN A 63 -0.08 1.91 7.51
CA ASN A 63 1.12 2.52 8.10
C ASN A 63 1.14 2.24 9.59
N ILE A 64 1.86 1.19 10.02
CA ILE A 64 1.93 0.76 11.42
C ILE A 64 2.80 1.71 12.23
N ASN A 65 3.96 2.07 11.69
CA ASN A 65 4.89 2.99 12.33
C ASN A 65 5.84 3.65 11.32
N ASN A 66 6.24 4.89 11.61
CA ASN A 66 7.27 5.61 10.86
C ASN A 66 8.13 6.44 11.83
N ASP A 67 9.07 5.77 12.49
CA ASP A 67 9.96 6.36 13.48
C ASP A 67 11.21 6.91 12.80
N VAL A 68 11.17 8.21 12.52
CA VAL A 68 12.25 8.94 11.83
C VAL A 68 13.48 9.07 12.71
N GLU A 69 13.30 9.19 14.03
CA GLU A 69 14.39 9.39 14.99
C GLU A 69 15.26 8.12 15.07
N HIS A 70 14.62 6.96 15.19
CA HIS A 70 15.30 5.67 15.31
C HIS A 70 15.51 4.96 13.97
N GLY A 71 15.01 5.52 12.86
CA GLY A 71 15.30 5.08 11.51
C GLY A 71 14.61 3.79 11.09
N TYR A 72 13.41 3.50 11.60
CA TYR A 72 12.65 2.31 11.21
C TYR A 72 11.18 2.64 10.89
N CYS A 73 10.63 1.90 9.92
CA CYS A 73 9.23 1.97 9.55
C CYS A 73 8.63 0.57 9.46
N GLY A 74 7.34 0.47 9.72
CA GLY A 74 6.57 -0.77 9.58
C GLY A 74 5.30 -0.51 8.78
N LYS A 75 5.07 -1.32 7.76
CA LYS A 75 3.82 -1.33 7.01
C LYS A 75 3.28 -2.74 6.88
N PHE A 76 1.95 -2.87 6.91
CA PHE A 76 1.29 -4.06 6.40
C PHE A 76 0.74 -3.73 5.01
N ILE A 77 1.06 -4.54 4.00
CA ILE A 77 0.65 -4.29 2.61
C ILE A 77 -0.24 -5.44 2.15
N PHE A 78 -1.38 -5.10 1.58
CA PHE A 78 -2.31 -6.03 0.97
C PHE A 78 -2.40 -5.80 -0.53
N MET A 79 -2.37 -6.88 -1.31
CA MET A 79 -2.57 -6.87 -2.75
C MET A 79 -3.65 -7.86 -3.15
N PHE A 80 -4.54 -7.46 -4.06
CA PHE A 80 -5.51 -8.36 -4.66
C PHE A 80 -4.84 -9.33 -5.63
N LYS A 81 -5.49 -10.47 -5.87
CA LYS A 81 -4.99 -11.46 -6.84
C LYS A 81 -4.83 -10.82 -8.22
N GLY A 82 -3.61 -10.89 -8.77
CA GLY A 82 -3.29 -10.36 -10.10
C GLY A 82 -2.96 -8.86 -10.12
N GLN A 83 -3.01 -8.18 -8.98
CA GLN A 83 -2.63 -6.78 -8.86
C GLN A 83 -1.10 -6.63 -8.94
N THR A 84 -0.64 -5.50 -9.49
CA THR A 84 0.79 -5.16 -9.62
C THR A 84 1.08 -3.83 -8.93
N CYS A 85 2.10 -3.78 -8.08
CA CYS A 85 2.68 -2.52 -7.63
C CYS A 85 3.70 -2.06 -8.70
N PRO A 86 3.66 -0.80 -9.18
CA PRO A 86 4.59 -0.31 -10.20
C PRO A 86 6.05 -0.48 -9.80
N MET A 87 6.91 -0.76 -10.78
CA MET A 87 8.36 -0.82 -10.58
C MET A 87 8.88 0.52 -10.04
N HIS A 88 9.57 0.48 -8.90
CA HIS A 88 10.18 1.65 -8.28
C HIS A 88 11.42 1.27 -7.45
N TYR A 89 12.15 2.26 -6.97
CA TYR A 89 13.25 2.08 -6.03
C TYR A 89 13.27 3.19 -4.99
N HIS A 90 13.82 2.90 -3.83
CA HIS A 90 14.03 3.89 -2.78
C HIS A 90 15.49 4.34 -2.74
N LYS A 91 15.72 5.66 -2.78
CA LYS A 91 17.06 6.25 -2.70
C LYS A 91 17.72 6.10 -1.31
N ARG A 92 16.92 5.87 -0.27
CA ARG A 92 17.37 5.87 1.14
C ARG A 92 16.88 4.66 1.92
N LYS A 93 15.61 4.29 1.76
CA LYS A 93 14.98 3.18 2.51
C LYS A 93 15.56 1.84 2.04
N HIS A 94 16.08 1.07 2.98
CA HIS A 94 16.30 -0.37 2.82
C HIS A 94 15.12 -1.09 3.45
N GLU A 95 14.55 -2.07 2.75
CA GLU A 95 13.33 -2.74 3.20
C GLU A 95 13.42 -4.25 3.05
N THR A 96 12.62 -4.95 3.85
CA THR A 96 12.52 -6.40 3.84
C THR A 96 11.04 -6.77 3.77
N PHE A 97 10.68 -7.62 2.81
CA PHE A 97 9.32 -8.11 2.65
C PHE A 97 9.15 -9.47 3.31
N PHE A 98 8.23 -9.56 4.27
CA PHE A 98 7.78 -10.82 4.86
C PHE A 98 6.43 -11.21 4.25
N ILE A 99 6.38 -12.35 3.57
CA ILE A 99 5.12 -12.87 3.04
C ILE A 99 4.33 -13.51 4.18
N VAL A 100 3.34 -12.78 4.70
CA VAL A 100 2.45 -13.28 5.76
C VAL A 100 1.51 -14.37 5.21
N LYS A 101 0.92 -14.14 4.04
CA LYS A 101 0.02 -15.09 3.38
C LYS A 101 -0.03 -14.86 1.86
N GLY A 102 -0.17 -15.94 1.10
CA GLY A 102 -0.34 -15.88 -0.36
C GLY A 102 0.97 -16.11 -1.11
N ARG A 103 1.06 -15.56 -2.31
CA ARG A 103 2.23 -15.65 -3.20
C ARG A 103 2.36 -14.34 -3.96
N ILE A 104 3.59 -13.87 -4.13
CA ILE A 104 3.92 -12.70 -4.94
C ILE A 104 5.07 -13.06 -5.88
N ARG A 105 5.02 -12.52 -7.10
CA ARG A 105 6.17 -12.53 -8.01
C ARG A 105 6.89 -11.20 -7.82
N MET A 106 8.14 -11.24 -7.37
CA MET A 106 8.96 -10.04 -7.23
C MET A 106 9.98 -9.97 -8.36
N GLU A 107 10.11 -8.80 -8.97
CA GLU A 107 11.09 -8.46 -9.98
C GLU A 107 12.04 -7.42 -9.36
N LEU A 108 13.35 -7.64 -9.43
CA LEU A 108 14.34 -6.77 -8.79
C LEU A 108 15.40 -6.32 -9.80
N GLY A 109 15.62 -5.01 -9.89
CA GLY A 109 16.58 -4.45 -10.83
C GLY A 109 16.14 -4.53 -12.30
N GLY A 110 14.83 -4.63 -12.55
CA GLY A 110 14.25 -4.77 -13.89
C GLY A 110 14.55 -6.13 -14.55
N ARG A 111 14.62 -7.19 -13.74
CA ARG A 111 15.00 -8.55 -14.13
C ARG A 111 14.19 -9.58 -13.35
#